data_AF-A0A536P3Q6-F1
#
_entry.id   AF-A0A536P3Q6-F1
#
_cell.length_a   1.000
_cell.length_b   1.000
_cell.length_c   1.000
_cell.angle_alpha   90.00
_cell.angle_beta   90.00
_cell.angle_gamma   90.00
#
_symmetry.space_group_name_H-M   'P 1'
#
loop_
_entity.id
_entity.type
_entity.pdbx_description
1 polymer ?
#
loop_
_entity_poly.entity_id
_entity_poly.type
_entity_poly.pdbx_seq_one_letter_code
_entity_poly.pdbx_strand_id
1 'polypeptide(L)' 'MPTTKGGLEDVIAANSAISDIIGPQGKLTYRGIDIHDLARHSSFEETTYLLWFGTLPTR' A
#
# COMPACT_ATOMS: atom_id res chain seq x y z
N MET A 1 -22.45 -6.89 24.79
CA MET A 1 -22.30 -7.60 23.51
C MET A 1 -21.27 -6.82 22.70
N PRO A 2 -20.28 -7.43 22.04
CA PRO A 2 -19.40 -6.68 21.16
C PRO A 2 -20.26 -6.17 20.02
N THR A 3 -20.45 -4.85 19.95
CA THR A 3 -21.09 -4.19 18.82
C THR A 3 -20.10 -4.23 17.67
N THR A 4 -20.08 -5.35 16.92
CA THR A 4 -19.47 -5.36 15.59
C THR A 4 -20.19 -4.33 14.77
N LYS A 5 -19.51 -3.22 14.48
CA LYS A 5 -19.99 -2.20 13.54
C LYS A 5 -20.15 -2.86 12.16
N GLY A 6 -21.17 -2.44 11.42
CA GLY A 6 -21.44 -3.00 10.09
C GLY A 6 -20.24 -2.77 9.14
N GLY A 7 -19.98 -3.72 8.24
CA GLY A 7 -18.96 -3.53 7.19
C GLY A 7 -17.50 -3.76 7.61
N LEU A 8 -17.23 -4.52 8.68
CA LEU A 8 -15.88 -4.80 9.19
C LEU A 8 -15.11 -3.56 9.68
N GLU A 9 -15.82 -2.48 10.01
CA GLU A 9 -15.22 -1.33 10.65
C GLU A 9 -14.56 -1.77 11.97
N ASP A 10 -13.32 -1.31 12.19
CA ASP A 10 -12.46 -1.66 13.32
C ASP A 10 -12.01 -3.13 13.39
N VAL A 11 -12.20 -3.93 12.33
CA VAL A 11 -11.74 -5.33 12.26
C VAL A 11 -10.47 -5.45 11.43
N ILE A 12 -9.41 -6.01 12.02
CA ILE A 12 -8.19 -6.37 11.29
C ILE A 12 -8.47 -7.63 10.46
N ALA A 13 -8.62 -7.45 9.14
CA ALA A 13 -8.90 -8.56 8.22
C ALA A 13 -7.65 -9.40 7.90
N ALA A 14 -6.50 -8.77 7.70
CA ALA A 14 -5.23 -9.42 7.40
C ALA A 14 -4.04 -8.46 7.62
N ASN A 15 -2.84 -9.03 7.73
CA ASN A 15 -1.59 -8.26 7.65
C ASN A 15 -1.15 -8.16 6.18
N SER A 16 -0.66 -7.00 5.77
CA SER A 16 -0.15 -6.76 4.42
C SER A 16 1.20 -6.07 4.46
N ALA A 17 2.10 -6.47 3.56
CA ALA A 17 3.37 -5.80 3.31
C ALA A 17 3.36 -5.01 1.98
N ILE A 18 2.20 -4.88 1.33
CA ILE A 18 2.09 -4.32 -0.02
C ILE A 18 1.94 -2.80 0.02
N SER A 19 1.03 -2.29 0.84
CA SER A 19 0.74 -0.87 0.93
C SER A 19 0.47 -0.46 2.38
N ASP A 20 0.82 0.79 2.68
CA ASP A 20 0.49 1.42 3.95
C ASP A 20 -0.16 2.79 3.70
N ILE A 21 -1.25 3.07 4.42
CA ILE A 21 -2.09 4.24 4.25
C ILE A 21 -2.17 4.96 5.60
N ILE A 22 -1.51 6.12 5.67
CA ILE A 22 -1.51 6.97 6.86
C ILE A 22 -2.47 8.14 6.59
N GLY A 23 -3.76 7.88 6.78
CA GLY A 23 -4.87 8.81 6.51
C GLY A 23 -4.66 10.23 7.06
N PRO A 24 -4.30 10.41 8.35
CA PRO A 24 -4.08 11.73 8.93
C PRO A 24 -2.96 12.54 8.26
N GLN A 25 -2.01 11.87 7.62
CA GLN A 25 -0.89 12.50 6.90
C GLN A 25 -1.14 12.58 5.39
N GLY A 26 -2.24 12.01 4.89
CA GLY A 26 -2.49 11.88 3.46
C GLY A 26 -1.44 11.06 2.72
N LYS A 27 -0.72 10.18 3.43
CA LYS A 27 0.42 9.43 2.89
C LYS A 27 0.00 8.03 2.45
N LEU A 28 0.42 7.65 1.26
CA LEU A 28 0.28 6.31 0.71
C LEU A 28 1.66 5.82 0.26
N THR A 29 2.05 4.64 0.73
CA THR A 29 3.29 4.00 0.30
C THR A 29 3.02 2.63 -0.31
N TYR A 30 3.80 2.27 -1.32
CA TYR A 30 3.84 0.92 -1.90
C TYR A 30 5.20 0.29 -1.60
N ARG A 31 5.19 -0.86 -0.92
CA ARG A 31 6.39 -1.57 -0.46
C ARG A 31 7.39 -0.65 0.28
N GLY A 32 6.88 0.35 1.00
CA GLY A 32 7.68 1.35 1.73
C GLY A 32 8.15 2.55 0.91
N ILE A 33 7.86 2.63 -0.39
CA ILE A 33 8.19 3.75 -1.26
C ILE A 33 6.97 4.69 -1.36
N ASP A 34 7.21 6.00 -1.26
CA ASP A 34 6.14 7.00 -1.39
C ASP A 34 5.52 6.97 -2.79
N ILE A 35 4.18 7.03 -2.87
CA ILE A 35 3.48 7.00 -4.16
C ILE A 35 3.86 8.17 -5.07
N HIS A 36 4.21 9.33 -4.50
CA HIS A 36 4.62 10.47 -5.30
C HIS A 36 6.01 10.27 -5.92
N ASP A 37 6.89 9.52 -5.27
CA ASP A 37 8.19 9.17 -5.85
C ASP A 37 8.03 8.17 -6.99
N LEU A 38 7.18 7.16 -6.81
CA LEU A 38 6.84 6.22 -7.88
C LEU A 38 6.20 6.95 -9.08
N ALA A 39 5.28 7.88 -8.83
CA ALA A 39 4.63 8.64 -9.91
C ALA A 39 5.57 9.56 -10.69
N ARG A 40 6.64 10.07 -10.06
CA ARG A 40 7.62 10.95 -10.71
C ARG A 40 8.76 10.20 -11.39
N HIS A 41 9.15 9.06 -10.84
CA HIS A 41 10.41 8.40 -11.16
C HIS A 41 10.25 6.99 -11.70
N SER A 42 9.04 6.44 -11.75
CA SER A 42 8.79 5.07 -12.20
C SER A 42 7.69 5.00 -13.27
N SER A 43 7.65 3.90 -14.02
CA SER A 43 6.56 3.57 -14.92
C SER A 43 5.46 2.76 -14.24
N PHE A 44 4.33 2.61 -14.92
CA PHE A 44 3.26 1.73 -14.47
C PHE A 44 3.74 0.28 -14.35
N GLU A 45 4.52 -0.21 -15.31
CA GLU A 45 5.06 -1.57 -15.35
C GLU A 45 6.02 -1.82 -14.20
N GLU A 46 6.94 -0.88 -13.92
CA GLU A 46 7.88 -0.98 -12.81
C GLU A 46 7.17 -0.96 -11.45
N THR A 47 6.17 -0.09 -11.29
CA THR A 47 5.34 -0.05 -10.08
C THR A 47 4.56 -1.36 -9.90
N THR A 48 4.03 -1.91 -10.98
CA THR A 48 3.31 -3.18 -10.95
C THR A 48 4.26 -4.34 -10.59
N TYR A 49 5.47 -4.33 -11.13
CA TYR A 49 6.52 -5.28 -10.78
C TYR A 49 6.87 -5.19 -9.28
N LEU A 50 7.06 -3.98 -8.75
CA LEU A 50 7.28 -3.74 -7.32
C LEU A 50 6.16 -4.34 -6.46
N LEU A 51 4.89 -4.14 -6.85
CA LEU A 51 3.75 -4.66 -6.09
C LEU A 51 3.74 -6.19 -6.05
N TRP A 52 3.99 -6.85 -7.19
CA TRP A 52 4.01 -8.32 -7.27
C TRP A 52 5.23 -8.94 -6.61
N PHE A 53 6.42 -8.45 -6.92
CA PHE A 53 7.68 -9.12 -6.55
C PHE A 53 8.34 -8.51 -5.31
N GLY A 54 7.90 -7.34 -4.86
CA GLY A 54 8.38 -6.70 -3.64
C GLY A 54 9.67 -5.89 -3.82
N THR A 55 10.25 -5.88 -5.01
CA THR A 55 11.46 -5.11 -5.35
C THR A 55 11.29 -4.40 -6.68
N LEU A 56 11.95 -3.26 -6.88
CA LEU A 56 12.02 -2.63 -8.19
C LEU A 56 12.80 -3.51 -9.17
N PRO A 57 12.44 -3.50 -10.47
CA PRO A 57 13.17 -4.27 -11.46
C PRO A 57 14.60 -3.73 -11.61
N THR A 58 15.59 -4.62 -11.49
CA THR A 58 16.96 -4.34 -11.91
C THR A 58 17.08 -4.72 -13.38
N ARG A 59 17.57 -3.80 -14.22
CA ARG A 59 17.79 -4.00 -15.66
C ARG A 59 18.27 -5.40 -16.06
#